data_AF-A0A438JZR5-F1
#
_entry.id   AF-A0A438JZR5-F1
#
_cell.length_a   1.000
_cell.length_b   1.000
_cell.length_c   1.000
_cell.angle_alpha   90.00
_cell.angle_beta   90.00
_cell.angle_gamma   90.00
#
_symmetry.space_group_name_H-M   'P 1'
#
loop_
_entity.id
_entity.type
_entity.pdbx_description
1 polymer ?
#
loop_
_entity_poly.entity_id
_entity_poly.type
_entity_poly.pdbx_seq_one_letter_code
_entity_poly.pdbx_strand_id
1 'polypeptide(L)'
;MDELMSGNSTIPNQKMKASAKKTLDPITNVYIWDMDETLILLKSLLNGTYAETFNGLKDVQKGVEIGKMWEKYILQVADDIFFYEQIENYNKPFLDALSQYDDGKDLSDYDFNHDGCSSPYDDLNKRKLAYRHRVIAHKYKQVLITHTN
;
A
#
# COMPACT_ATOMS: atom_id res chain seq x y z
N MET A 1 20.24 -74.94 -4.29
CA MET A 1 19.04 -75.73 -4.57
C MET A 1 17.91 -74.74 -4.76
N ASP A 2 17.23 -74.57 -5.88
CA ASP A 2 17.29 -75.09 -7.25
C ASP A 2 16.42 -74.09 -8.07
N GLU A 3 16.95 -73.54 -9.15
CA GLU A 3 16.48 -73.72 -10.53
C GLU A 3 15.13 -73.07 -10.93
N LEU A 4 15.28 -72.04 -11.79
CA LEU A 4 14.51 -71.70 -13.00
C LEU A 4 13.10 -72.26 -13.18
N MET A 5 12.15 -71.37 -13.54
CA MET A 5 11.38 -71.56 -14.78
C MET A 5 11.01 -70.23 -15.44
N SER A 6 11.28 -70.19 -16.74
CA SER A 6 11.00 -69.16 -17.73
C SER A 6 9.54 -69.24 -18.21
N GLY A 7 8.95 -68.10 -18.58
CA GLY A 7 7.62 -68.02 -19.18
C GLY A 7 7.37 -66.64 -19.79
N ASN A 8 7.89 -66.45 -21.01
CA ASN A 8 7.84 -65.23 -21.81
C ASN A 8 6.43 -64.99 -22.37
N SER A 9 5.91 -63.76 -22.29
CA SER A 9 4.81 -63.29 -23.16
C SER A 9 5.08 -61.85 -23.60
N THR A 10 4.90 -61.63 -24.89
CA THR A 10 5.53 -60.57 -25.68
C THR A 10 4.48 -59.53 -26.14
N ILE A 11 4.85 -58.23 -26.07
CA ILE A 11 4.44 -57.07 -26.93
C ILE A 11 3.05 -56.42 -26.64
N PRO A 12 2.80 -55.08 -26.83
CA PRO A 12 3.64 -53.97 -27.34
C PRO A 12 3.74 -52.69 -26.49
N ASN A 13 4.91 -52.04 -26.61
CA ASN A 13 5.08 -50.64 -27.03
C ASN A 13 3.98 -49.62 -26.65
N GLN A 14 4.20 -48.88 -25.56
CA GLN A 14 3.80 -47.47 -25.50
C GLN A 14 4.99 -46.66 -24.99
N LYS A 15 5.71 -46.04 -25.94
CA LYS A 15 6.39 -44.77 -25.69
C LYS A 15 5.34 -43.81 -25.12
N MET A 16 5.24 -43.73 -23.79
CA MET A 16 4.67 -42.56 -23.14
C MET A 16 5.60 -41.41 -23.49
N LYS A 17 5.23 -40.66 -24.54
CA LYS A 17 5.65 -39.27 -24.68
C LYS A 17 5.20 -38.59 -23.40
N ALA A 18 6.11 -38.48 -22.44
CA ALA A 18 6.04 -37.45 -21.42
C ALA A 18 6.18 -36.13 -22.16
N SER A 19 5.08 -35.68 -22.77
CA SER A 19 4.90 -34.28 -23.13
C SER A 19 4.77 -33.56 -21.79
N ALA A 20 5.92 -33.24 -21.20
CA ALA A 20 6.02 -32.28 -20.12
C ALA A 20 5.53 -30.95 -20.70
N LYS A 21 4.21 -30.73 -20.62
CA LYS A 21 3.62 -29.40 -20.73
C LYS A 21 4.15 -28.65 -19.51
N LYS A 22 5.32 -28.02 -19.68
CA LYS A 22 5.80 -26.99 -18.76
C LYS A 22 4.82 -25.83 -18.94
N THR A 23 3.76 -25.80 -18.13
CA THR A 23 2.94 -24.61 -17.96
C THR A 23 3.90 -23.53 -17.46
N LEU A 24 4.27 -22.62 -18.35
CA LEU A 24 4.96 -21.40 -17.97
C LEU A 24 3.98 -20.63 -17.10
N ASP A 25 4.34 -20.44 -15.82
CA ASP A 25 3.55 -19.56 -14.96
C ASP A 25 3.38 -18.20 -15.65
N PRO A 26 2.17 -17.62 -15.62
CA PRO A 26 1.92 -16.35 -16.27
C PRO A 26 2.89 -15.29 -15.77
N ILE A 27 3.46 -14.52 -16.70
CA ILE A 27 4.37 -13.44 -16.37
C ILE A 27 3.59 -12.36 -15.63
N THR A 28 3.97 -12.08 -14.39
CA THR A 28 3.42 -10.99 -13.59
C THR A 28 4.31 -9.75 -13.75
N ASN A 29 3.77 -8.68 -14.33
CA ASN A 29 4.44 -7.39 -14.41
C ASN A 29 4.16 -6.58 -13.13
N VAL A 30 5.20 -6.03 -12.52
CA VAL A 30 5.12 -5.17 -11.35
C VAL A 30 5.67 -3.79 -11.73
N TYR A 31 4.85 -2.75 -11.59
CA TYR A 31 5.23 -1.37 -11.86
C TYR A 31 5.45 -0.64 -10.53
N ILE A 32 6.63 -0.06 -10.36
CA ILE A 32 6.99 0.74 -9.19
C ILE A 32 7.00 2.19 -9.64
N TRP A 33 6.16 3.01 -9.01
CA TRP A 33 5.98 4.41 -9.35
C TRP A 33 6.57 5.32 -8.27
N ASP A 34 7.20 6.41 -8.71
CA ASP A 34 7.40 7.57 -7.85
C ASP A 34 6.12 8.42 -7.83
N MET A 35 5.90 9.19 -6.76
CA MET A 35 4.65 9.92 -6.56
C MET A 35 4.74 11.36 -7.06
N ASP A 36 5.60 12.17 -6.43
CA ASP A 36 5.76 13.59 -6.72
C ASP A 36 6.57 13.78 -8.01
N GLU A 37 6.16 14.73 -8.85
CA GLU A 37 6.70 15.00 -10.18
C GLU A 37 6.65 13.84 -11.19
N THR A 38 5.94 12.75 -10.85
CA THR A 38 5.67 11.61 -11.75
C THR A 38 4.18 11.36 -11.90
N LEU A 39 3.47 11.06 -10.81
CA LEU A 39 2.02 10.86 -10.82
C LEU A 39 1.26 12.16 -10.54
N ILE A 40 1.82 12.98 -9.65
CA ILE A 40 1.26 14.28 -9.27
C ILE A 40 2.32 15.37 -9.43
N LEU A 41 1.87 16.63 -9.44
CA LEU A 41 2.74 17.81 -9.46
C LEU A 41 2.41 18.63 -8.21
N LEU A 42 3.25 18.58 -7.19
CA LEU A 42 3.03 19.38 -5.98
C LEU A 42 4.23 20.28 -5.70
N LYS A 43 5.43 19.70 -5.63
CA LYS A 43 6.64 20.46 -5.33
C LYS A 43 6.96 21.49 -6.41
N SER A 44 6.80 21.13 -7.68
CA SER A 44 7.00 22.01 -8.83
C SER A 44 5.97 23.13 -8.95
N LEU A 45 4.77 22.94 -8.38
CA LEU A 45 3.79 24.01 -8.22
C LEU A 45 4.23 24.96 -7.12
N LEU A 46 4.61 24.44 -5.95
CA LEU A 46 4.99 25.25 -4.78
C LEU A 46 6.21 26.14 -5.04
N ASN A 47 7.21 25.63 -5.75
CA ASN A 47 8.42 26.39 -6.08
C ASN A 47 8.33 27.16 -7.41
N GLY A 48 7.21 27.03 -8.16
CA GLY A 48 6.96 27.70 -9.43
C GLY A 48 7.65 27.08 -10.65
N THR A 49 8.53 26.09 -10.47
CA THR A 49 9.34 25.55 -11.58
C THR A 49 8.50 24.85 -12.63
N TYR A 50 7.32 24.32 -12.27
CA TYR A 50 6.40 23.74 -13.25
C TYR A 50 6.04 24.77 -14.32
N ALA A 51 5.57 25.96 -13.92
CA ALA A 51 5.07 26.97 -14.85
C ALA A 51 6.20 27.64 -15.65
N GLU A 52 7.38 27.83 -15.04
CA GLU A 52 8.55 28.42 -15.68
C GLU A 52 9.00 27.65 -16.93
N THR A 53 8.90 26.31 -16.90
CA THR A 53 9.29 25.47 -18.05
C THR A 53 8.44 25.67 -19.30
N PHE A 54 7.29 26.36 -19.20
CA PHE A 54 6.39 26.62 -20.31
C PHE A 54 6.62 27.99 -20.98
N ASN A 55 7.77 28.64 -20.75
CA ASN A 55 8.17 29.88 -21.45
C ASN A 55 7.09 30.98 -21.45
N GLY A 56 6.43 31.20 -20.30
CA GLY A 56 5.41 32.23 -20.12
C GLY A 56 3.99 31.85 -20.59
N LEU A 57 3.77 30.62 -21.08
CA LEU A 57 2.42 30.13 -21.41
C LEU A 57 1.58 29.80 -20.17
N LYS A 58 2.22 29.68 -18.99
CA LYS A 58 1.56 29.46 -17.70
C LYS A 58 1.91 30.58 -16.73
N ASP A 59 0.93 30.99 -15.94
CA ASP A 59 1.13 31.95 -14.85
C ASP A 59 1.80 31.24 -13.66
N VAL A 60 3.03 31.66 -13.35
CA VAL A 60 3.83 31.14 -12.25
C VAL A 60 3.17 31.41 -10.90
N GLN A 61 2.69 32.63 -10.69
CA GLN A 61 2.05 33.03 -9.44
C GLN A 61 0.78 32.21 -9.21
N LYS A 62 0.00 31.98 -10.27
CA LYS A 62 -1.19 31.14 -10.17
C LYS A 62 -0.87 29.68 -9.86
N GLY A 63 0.20 29.14 -10.45
CA GLY A 63 0.69 27.80 -10.14
C GLY A 63 1.06 27.64 -8.66
N VAL A 64 1.80 28.60 -8.11
CA VAL A 64 2.18 28.63 -6.69
C VAL A 64 0.97 28.73 -5.77
N GLU A 65 -0.03 29.54 -6.11
CA GLU A 65 -1.30 29.61 -5.36
C GLU A 65 -2.02 28.26 -5.30
N ILE A 66 -2.09 27.55 -6.43
CA ILE A 66 -2.70 26.22 -6.50
C ILE A 66 -1.92 25.23 -5.65
N GLY A 67 -0.58 25.23 -5.74
CA GLY A 67 0.29 24.38 -4.93
C GLY A 67 0.06 24.57 -3.43
N LYS A 68 0.00 25.82 -2.96
CA LYS A 68 -0.28 26.16 -1.55
C LYS A 68 -1.66 25.72 -1.11
N MET A 69 -2.66 25.87 -1.98
CA MET A 69 -4.01 25.41 -1.71
C MET A 69 -4.07 23.88 -1.57
N TRP A 70 -3.38 23.15 -2.44
CA TRP A 70 -3.25 21.70 -2.36
C TRP A 70 -2.54 21.24 -1.09
N GLU A 71 -1.38 21.83 -0.77
CA GLU A 71 -0.64 21.53 0.46
C GLU A 71 -1.51 21.70 1.69
N LYS A 72 -2.24 22.83 1.77
CA LYS A 72 -3.19 23.08 2.86
C LYS A 72 -4.25 21.98 2.96
N TYR A 73 -4.88 21.59 1.84
CA TYR A 73 -5.91 20.56 1.88
C TYR A 73 -5.38 19.18 2.23
N ILE A 74 -4.18 18.83 1.77
CA ILE A 74 -3.52 17.56 2.14
C ILE A 74 -3.29 17.51 3.65
N LEU A 75 -2.75 18.57 4.24
CA LEU A 75 -2.52 18.65 5.68
C LEU A 75 -3.84 18.60 6.46
N GLN A 76 -4.85 19.36 6.04
CA GLN A 76 -6.18 19.33 6.67
C GLN A 76 -6.79 17.92 6.68
N VAL A 77 -6.75 17.21 5.55
CA VAL A 77 -7.23 15.83 5.48
C VAL A 77 -6.41 14.90 6.37
N ALA A 78 -5.09 15.09 6.42
CA ALA A 78 -4.21 14.29 7.26
C ALA A 78 -4.55 14.45 8.76
N ASP A 79 -4.78 15.68 9.21
CA ASP A 79 -5.18 15.99 10.59
C ASP A 79 -6.59 15.48 10.90
N ASP A 80 -7.58 15.90 10.12
CA ASP A 80 -9.01 15.63 10.37
C ASP A 80 -9.38 14.15 10.27
N ILE A 81 -8.74 13.43 9.34
CA ILE A 81 -9.15 12.07 8.96
C ILE A 81 -8.14 11.02 9.40
N PHE A 82 -6.85 11.33 9.38
CA PHE A 82 -5.77 10.34 9.53
C PHE A 82 -4.91 10.51 10.78
N PHE A 83 -5.37 11.29 11.77
CA PHE A 83 -4.71 11.41 13.07
C PHE A 83 -3.26 11.90 12.98
N TYR A 84 -2.93 12.72 11.98
CA TYR A 84 -1.56 13.05 11.62
C TYR A 84 -0.73 13.57 12.82
N GLU A 85 -1.25 14.52 13.60
CA GLU A 85 -0.60 15.01 14.83
C GLU A 85 -0.21 13.89 15.82
N GLN A 86 -1.01 12.82 15.90
CA GLN A 86 -0.81 11.73 16.86
C GLN A 86 0.17 10.67 16.35
N ILE A 87 0.40 10.59 15.04
CA ILE A 87 1.18 9.52 14.39
C ILE A 87 2.42 10.02 13.64
N GLU A 88 2.58 11.33 13.42
CA GLU A 88 3.69 11.89 12.63
C GLU A 88 5.08 11.43 13.12
N ASN A 89 5.21 11.30 14.44
CA ASN A 89 6.45 10.89 15.11
C ASN A 89 6.69 9.36 15.05
N TYR A 90 5.79 8.60 14.41
CA TYR A 90 5.90 7.17 14.15
C TYR A 90 5.75 6.86 12.65
N ASN A 91 6.55 7.53 11.82
CA ASN A 91 6.53 7.32 10.38
C ASN A 91 6.98 5.90 9.98
N LYS A 92 6.10 5.13 9.34
CA LYS A 92 6.36 3.76 8.85
C LYS A 92 6.09 3.65 7.35
N PRO A 93 6.85 2.79 6.64
CA PRO A 93 6.77 2.71 5.18
C PRO A 93 5.49 2.05 4.63
N PHE A 94 4.71 1.36 5.47
CA PHE A 94 3.45 0.72 5.07
C PHE A 94 2.48 0.63 6.26
N LEU A 95 1.17 0.60 5.98
CA LEU A 95 0.11 0.64 7.00
C LEU A 95 0.15 -0.58 7.94
N ASP A 96 0.49 -1.77 7.43
CA ASP A 96 0.48 -3.01 8.21
C ASP A 96 1.69 -3.19 9.15
N ALA A 97 2.57 -2.19 9.25
CA ALA A 97 3.80 -2.27 10.04
C ALA A 97 3.57 -2.53 11.54
N LEU A 98 2.36 -2.25 12.03
CA LEU A 98 1.95 -2.47 13.42
C LEU A 98 0.92 -3.60 13.60
N SER A 99 0.60 -4.33 12.53
CA SER A 99 -0.44 -5.38 12.54
C SER A 99 -0.25 -6.42 13.66
N GLN A 100 0.99 -6.75 14.01
CA GLN A 100 1.29 -7.69 15.10
C GLN A 100 0.88 -7.22 16.50
N TYR A 101 0.69 -5.91 16.69
CA TYR A 101 0.27 -5.31 17.96
C TYR A 101 -1.24 -5.12 18.06
N ASP A 102 -1.94 -5.20 16.93
CA ASP A 102 -3.39 -5.11 16.87
C ASP A 102 -4.01 -6.41 17.40
N ASP A 103 -4.87 -6.30 18.42
CA ASP A 103 -5.53 -7.42 19.08
C ASP A 103 -6.94 -7.71 18.55
N GLY A 104 -7.37 -7.02 17.49
CA GLY A 104 -8.69 -7.24 16.89
C GLY A 104 -9.85 -6.59 17.65
N LYS A 105 -9.57 -5.75 18.65
CA LYS A 105 -10.61 -5.05 19.43
C LYS A 105 -11.58 -4.27 18.53
N ASP A 106 -12.87 -4.31 18.83
CA ASP A 106 -13.84 -3.44 18.17
C ASP A 106 -13.58 -1.96 18.51
N LEU A 107 -13.53 -1.13 17.48
CA LEU A 107 -13.17 0.30 17.56
C LEU A 107 -14.35 1.24 17.31
N SER A 108 -15.59 0.74 17.15
CA SER A 108 -16.76 1.58 16.89
C SER A 108 -16.97 2.66 17.95
N ASP A 109 -16.77 2.31 19.22
CA ASP A 109 -16.95 3.19 20.38
C ASP A 109 -15.60 3.54 21.04
N TYR A 110 -14.49 3.38 20.31
CA TYR A 110 -13.15 3.67 20.85
C TYR A 110 -12.84 5.17 20.80
N ASP A 111 -12.54 5.75 21.96
CA ASP A 111 -12.20 7.16 22.08
C ASP A 111 -10.69 7.39 21.88
N PHE A 112 -10.31 7.72 20.65
CA PHE A 112 -8.93 8.02 20.27
C PHE A 112 -8.37 9.30 20.91
N ASN A 113 -9.23 10.22 21.39
CA ASN A 113 -8.77 11.47 21.99
C ASN A 113 -8.35 11.30 23.45
N HIS A 114 -8.86 10.25 24.12
CA HIS A 114 -8.62 9.99 25.54
C HIS A 114 -7.90 8.66 25.81
N ASP A 115 -7.37 7.99 24.79
CA ASP A 115 -6.65 6.73 24.95
C ASP A 115 -5.21 6.89 25.46
N GLY A 116 -4.71 8.13 25.55
CA GLY A 116 -3.36 8.45 26.02
C GLY A 116 -2.26 7.85 25.14
N CYS A 117 -2.47 7.77 23.82
CA CYS A 117 -1.43 7.39 22.88
C CYS A 117 -0.31 8.45 22.88
N SER A 118 0.88 8.07 23.31
CA SER A 118 2.04 8.96 23.33
C SER A 118 3.34 8.17 23.18
N SER A 119 4.45 8.90 23.00
CA SER A 119 5.78 8.36 23.24
C SER A 119 5.97 8.07 24.75
N PRO A 120 6.73 7.03 25.16
CA PRO A 120 7.47 6.07 24.35
C PRO A 120 6.59 4.96 23.76
N TYR A 121 6.96 4.47 22.57
CA TYR A 121 6.24 3.41 21.84
C TYR A 121 6.56 2.00 22.39
N ASP A 122 6.21 1.77 23.65
CA ASP A 122 6.12 0.42 24.20
C ASP A 122 4.99 -0.39 23.53
N ASP A 123 4.82 -1.65 23.91
CA ASP A 123 3.84 -2.52 23.27
C ASP A 123 2.38 -2.04 23.48
N LEU A 124 2.11 -1.32 24.57
CA LEU A 124 0.79 -0.70 24.81
C LEU A 124 0.53 0.46 23.86
N ASN A 125 1.49 1.37 23.70
CA ASN A 125 1.35 2.50 22.77
C ASN A 125 1.41 2.05 21.30
N LYS A 126 2.19 1.02 20.97
CA LYS A 126 2.17 0.40 19.64
C LYS A 126 0.83 -0.23 19.30
N ARG A 127 0.12 -0.81 20.28
CA ARG A 127 -1.25 -1.28 20.08
C ARG A 127 -2.22 -0.14 19.77
N LYS A 128 -2.13 0.98 20.49
CA LYS A 128 -2.95 2.18 20.20
C LYS A 128 -2.65 2.78 18.82
N LEU A 129 -1.38 2.78 18.41
CA LEU A 129 -0.99 3.16 17.05
C LEU A 129 -1.53 2.18 16.00
N ALA A 130 -1.54 0.87 16.29
CA ALA A 130 -2.12 -0.14 15.41
C ALA A 130 -3.62 0.09 15.18
N TYR A 131 -4.36 0.48 16.23
CA TYR A 131 -5.77 0.86 16.09
C TYR A 131 -5.98 2.02 15.12
N ARG A 132 -5.14 3.08 15.21
CA ARG A 132 -5.19 4.22 14.29
C ARG A 132 -4.88 3.78 12.86
N HIS A 133 -3.85 2.97 12.65
CA HIS A 133 -3.51 2.42 11.33
C HIS A 133 -4.67 1.63 10.73
N ARG A 134 -5.35 0.79 11.53
CA ARG A 134 -6.53 0.03 11.07
C ARG A 134 -7.68 0.96 10.67
N VAL A 135 -7.95 2.00 11.47
CA VAL A 135 -9.00 2.98 11.14
C VAL A 135 -8.63 3.76 9.87
N ILE A 136 -7.37 4.19 9.72
CA ILE A 136 -6.87 4.87 8.51
C ILE A 136 -7.09 3.98 7.28
N ALA A 137 -6.68 2.72 7.35
CA ALA A 137 -6.85 1.75 6.26
C ALA A 137 -8.34 1.56 5.89
N HIS A 138 -9.22 1.52 6.90
CA HIS A 138 -10.66 1.41 6.69
C HIS A 138 -11.25 2.67 6.05
N LYS A 139 -10.93 3.87 6.56
CA LYS A 139 -11.39 5.14 5.99
C LYS A 139 -10.94 5.31 4.54
N TYR A 140 -9.67 4.98 4.24
CA TYR A 140 -9.15 5.03 2.87
C TYR A 140 -9.92 4.11 1.92
N LYS A 141 -10.20 2.86 2.34
CA LYS A 141 -11.01 1.92 1.55
C LYS A 141 -12.45 2.40 1.33
N GLN A 142 -13.08 3.03 2.32
CA GLN A 142 -14.43 3.56 2.15
C GLN A 142 -14.50 4.67 1.10
N VAL A 143 -13.54 5.60 1.11
CA VAL A 143 -13.47 6.70 0.12
C VAL A 143 -13.36 6.17 -1.31
N LEU A 144 -12.60 5.08 -1.52
CA LEU A 144 -12.50 4.41 -2.81
C LEU A 144 -13.83 3.83 -3.30
N ILE A 145 -14.62 3.25 -2.40
CA ILE A 145 -15.88 2.55 -2.73
C ILE A 145 -17.01 3.55 -2.99
N THR A 146 -17.06 4.68 -2.26
CA THR A 146 -18.14 5.66 -2.41
C THR A 146 -18.11 6.45 -3.72
N HIS A 147 -16.97 6.48 -4.41
CA HIS A 147 -16.81 7.20 -5.68
C HIS A 147 -16.81 6.28 -6.92
N THR A 148 -17.18 5.01 -6.74
CA THR A 148 -17.29 4.01 -7.83
C THR A 148 -18.74 3.61 -8.17
N ASN A 149 -19.75 4.30 -7.62
CA ASN A 149 -21.18 4.09 -7.94
C ASN A 149 -21.82 5.35 -8.54
#